data_AF-A0A2H0BEW2-F1
#
_entry.id   AF-A0A2H0BEW2-F1
#
_cell.length_a   1.000
_cell.length_b   1.000
_cell.length_c   1.000
_cell.angle_alpha   90.00
_cell.angle_beta   90.00
_cell.angle_gamma   90.00
#
_symmetry.space_group_name_H-M   'P 1'
#
loop_
_entity.id
_entity.type
_entity.pdbx_description
1 polymer ?
#
loop_
_entity_poly.entity_id
_entity_poly.type
_entity_poly.pdbx_seq_one_letter_code
_entity_poly.pdbx_strand_id
1 'polypeptide(L)'
;MASRVLLRLIDEAIIPAIIIFMSKLFAVVFLIQWLGARWEFNTLSFFPGVTFQDSATLIFVNSYSSLFMFIVVFLGLGWVLTKAHHFHDTHISPGFVLQLLSWNLTNVISSTHELFHQGVVWFSYLWLTTLLIGFHVVVGSTFLWVFVVALIGSLFATWILISDVEREVTV
;
A
#
# COMPACT_ATOMS: atom_id res chain seq x y z
N MET A 1 -23.37 16.95 -1.95
CA MET A 1 -22.02 17.07 -1.34
C MET A 1 -21.23 15.76 -1.42
N ALA A 2 -21.82 14.60 -1.08
CA ALA A 2 -21.17 13.29 -1.17
C ALA A 2 -20.47 12.98 -2.51
N SER A 3 -21.08 13.37 -3.65
CA SER A 3 -20.49 13.16 -4.98
C SER A 3 -19.11 13.83 -5.17
N ARG A 4 -18.84 15.00 -4.57
CA ARG A 4 -17.53 15.67 -4.73
C ARG A 4 -16.44 15.02 -3.90
N VAL A 5 -16.78 14.56 -2.69
CA VAL A 5 -15.84 13.84 -1.81
C VAL A 5 -15.46 12.50 -2.43
N LEU A 6 -16.45 11.78 -2.97
CA LEU A 6 -16.24 10.47 -3.58
C LEU A 6 -15.40 10.56 -4.86
N LEU A 7 -15.64 11.57 -5.70
CA LEU A 7 -14.78 11.84 -6.87
C LEU A 7 -13.33 12.14 -6.45
N ARG A 8 -13.14 12.96 -5.41
CA ARG A 8 -11.80 13.29 -4.93
C ARG A 8 -11.06 12.07 -4.36
N LEU A 9 -11.75 11.19 -3.65
CA LEU A 9 -11.19 9.92 -3.18
C LEU A 9 -10.78 9.01 -4.33
N ILE A 10 -11.57 8.95 -5.41
CA ILE A 10 -11.22 8.19 -6.61
C ILE A 10 -9.94 8.76 -7.23
N ASP A 11 -9.86 10.08 -7.41
CA ASP A 11 -8.68 10.73 -7.98
C ASP A 11 -7.42 10.47 -7.15
N GLU A 12 -7.53 10.56 -5.82
CA GLU A 12 -6.44 10.30 -4.87
C GLU A 12 -6.03 8.81 -4.85
N ALA A 13 -6.94 7.90 -5.20
CA ALA A 13 -6.70 6.45 -5.23
C ALA A 13 -5.96 5.97 -6.48
N ILE A 14 -6.00 6.73 -7.59
CA ILE A 14 -5.37 6.33 -8.86
C ILE A 14 -3.86 6.15 -8.70
N ILE A 15 -3.17 7.10 -8.08
CA ILE A 15 -1.70 7.06 -7.94
C ILE A 15 -1.26 5.87 -7.07
N PRO A 16 -1.82 5.66 -5.85
CA PRO A 16 -1.55 4.47 -5.05
C PRO A 16 -1.83 3.18 -5.82
N ALA A 17 -2.96 3.08 -6.53
CA ALA A 17 -3.30 1.89 -7.31
C ALA A 17 -2.23 1.55 -8.35
N ILE A 18 -1.75 2.55 -9.10
CA ILE A 18 -0.68 2.38 -10.10
C ILE A 18 0.61 1.91 -9.42
N ILE A 19 1.00 2.55 -8.31
CA ILE A 19 2.24 2.18 -7.58
C ILE A 19 2.16 0.73 -7.08
N ILE A 20 1.03 0.34 -6.49
CA ILE A 20 0.81 -1.02 -5.97
C ILE A 20 0.87 -2.04 -7.10
N PHE A 21 0.16 -1.78 -8.19
CA PHE A 21 0.15 -2.67 -9.35
C PHE A 21 1.53 -2.81 -9.99
N MET A 22 2.23 -1.69 -10.22
CA MET A 22 3.57 -1.67 -10.78
C MET A 22 4.58 -2.36 -9.86
N SER A 23 4.46 -2.21 -8.55
CA SER A 23 5.33 -2.90 -7.59
C SER A 23 5.21 -4.42 -7.70
N LYS A 24 3.98 -4.95 -7.83
CA LYS A 24 3.76 -6.38 -8.02
C LYS A 24 4.30 -6.86 -9.36
N LEU A 25 3.99 -6.15 -10.45
CA LEU A 25 4.52 -6.49 -11.78
C LEU A 25 6.04 -6.51 -11.81
N PHE A 26 6.67 -5.46 -11.26
CA PHE A 26 8.12 -5.36 -11.14
C PHE A 26 8.68 -6.55 -10.37
N ALA A 27 8.11 -6.88 -9.21
CA ALA A 27 8.56 -8.01 -8.40
C ALA A 27 8.41 -9.35 -9.13
N VAL A 28 7.31 -9.57 -9.85
CA VAL A 28 7.13 -10.78 -10.67
C VAL A 28 8.22 -10.88 -11.73
N VAL A 29 8.42 -9.83 -12.54
CA VAL A 29 9.44 -9.82 -13.60
C VAL A 29 10.83 -10.03 -13.00
N PHE A 30 11.16 -9.33 -11.93
CA PHE A 30 12.44 -9.45 -11.23
C PHE A 30 12.69 -10.87 -10.73
N LEU A 31 11.72 -11.49 -10.06
CA LEU A 31 11.86 -12.84 -9.51
C LEU A 31 11.99 -13.91 -10.60
N ILE A 32 11.25 -13.78 -11.70
CA ILE A 32 11.36 -14.70 -12.85
C ILE A 32 12.77 -14.66 -13.43
N GLN A 33 13.31 -13.46 -13.64
CA GLN A 33 14.67 -13.26 -14.17
C GLN A 33 15.72 -13.79 -13.19
N TRP A 34 15.55 -13.52 -11.90
CA TRP A 34 16.47 -13.98 -10.86
C TRP A 34 16.52 -15.51 -10.73
N LEU A 35 15.39 -16.19 -10.89
CA LEU A 35 15.29 -17.65 -10.85
C LEU A 35 15.69 -18.33 -12.16
N GLY A 36 15.82 -17.59 -13.26
CA GLY A 36 15.97 -18.17 -14.61
C GLY A 36 14.77 -19.05 -14.99
N ALA A 37 13.59 -18.75 -14.45
CA ALA A 37 12.41 -19.60 -14.59
C ALA A 37 11.85 -19.54 -16.02
N ARG A 38 11.51 -20.70 -16.58
CA ARG A 38 10.75 -20.78 -17.84
C ARG A 38 9.30 -20.45 -17.55
N TRP A 39 8.80 -19.41 -18.23
CA TRP A 39 7.44 -18.92 -18.07
C TRP A 39 6.72 -18.91 -19.41
N GLU A 40 5.43 -19.18 -19.37
CA GLU A 40 4.53 -19.11 -20.52
C GLU A 40 3.41 -18.12 -20.20
N PHE A 41 3.00 -17.35 -21.19
CA PHE A 41 1.90 -16.41 -21.04
C PHE A 41 0.61 -17.10 -21.46
N ASN A 42 -0.27 -17.37 -20.50
CA ASN A 42 -1.57 -17.97 -20.79
C ASN A 42 -2.54 -16.87 -21.24
N THR A 43 -2.80 -16.80 -22.56
CA THR A 43 -3.77 -15.90 -23.18
C THR A 43 -5.19 -16.46 -23.22
N LEU A 44 -5.37 -17.74 -22.89
CA LEU A 44 -6.64 -18.47 -22.99
C LEU A 44 -7.54 -18.32 -21.76
N SER A 45 -7.00 -17.79 -20.67
CA SER A 45 -7.75 -17.54 -19.43
C SER A 45 -8.38 -16.15 -19.45
N PHE A 46 -9.57 -16.00 -18.85
CA PHE A 46 -10.28 -14.71 -18.75
C PHE A 46 -9.43 -13.61 -18.08
N PHE A 47 -8.46 -14.03 -17.27
CA PHE A 47 -7.40 -13.18 -16.75
C PHE A 47 -6.06 -13.67 -17.31
N PRO A 48 -5.39 -12.90 -18.19
CA PRO A 48 -4.09 -13.28 -18.70
C PRO A 48 -3.10 -13.43 -17.54
N GLY A 49 -2.39 -14.55 -17.51
CA GLY A 49 -1.58 -14.94 -16.37
C GLY A 49 -0.27 -15.56 -16.78
N VAL A 50 0.75 -15.39 -15.94
CA VAL A 50 2.04 -16.06 -16.09
C VAL A 50 1.90 -17.47 -15.49
N THR A 51 2.08 -18.49 -16.32
CA THR A 51 2.10 -19.88 -15.88
C THR A 51 3.53 -20.43 -15.90
N PHE A 52 3.84 -21.28 -14.94
CA PHE A 52 5.12 -21.97 -14.83
C PHE A 52 4.91 -23.47 -14.98
N GLN A 53 5.90 -24.16 -15.52
CA GLN A 53 5.88 -25.62 -15.64
C GLN A 53 5.98 -26.31 -14.27
N ASP A 54 6.63 -25.64 -13.32
CA ASP A 54 6.79 -26.10 -11.95
C ASP A 54 5.88 -25.32 -10.99
N SER A 55 5.06 -26.04 -10.24
CA SER A 55 4.15 -25.47 -9.25
C SER A 55 4.89 -24.79 -8.10
N ALA A 56 6.08 -25.27 -7.72
CA ALA A 56 6.85 -24.64 -6.64
C ALA A 56 7.34 -23.24 -7.04
N THR A 57 7.81 -23.09 -8.28
CA THR A 57 8.19 -21.78 -8.86
C THR A 57 7.01 -20.81 -8.89
N LEU A 58 5.81 -21.27 -9.27
CA LEU A 58 4.60 -20.43 -9.27
C LEU A 58 4.29 -19.90 -7.87
N ILE A 59 4.25 -20.79 -6.87
CA ILE A 59 3.94 -20.42 -5.48
C ILE A 59 5.01 -19.45 -4.96
N PHE A 60 6.28 -19.70 -5.27
CA PHE A 60 7.37 -18.82 -4.86
C PHE A 60 7.22 -17.41 -5.45
N VAL A 61 7.10 -17.29 -6.78
CA VAL A 61 7.01 -15.98 -7.46
C VAL A 61 5.78 -15.20 -6.99
N ASN A 62 4.61 -15.85 -6.89
CA ASN A 62 3.39 -15.19 -6.44
C ASN A 62 3.46 -14.77 -4.96
N SER A 63 4.08 -15.59 -4.11
CA SER A 63 4.26 -15.29 -2.68
C SER A 63 5.15 -14.07 -2.46
N TYR A 64 6.35 -14.07 -3.04
CA TYR A 64 7.31 -12.98 -2.82
C TYR A 64 6.93 -11.70 -3.55
N SER A 65 6.29 -11.78 -4.73
CA SER A 65 5.75 -10.59 -5.40
C SER A 65 4.57 -9.97 -4.64
N SER A 66 3.70 -10.80 -4.04
CA SER A 66 2.60 -10.30 -3.22
C SER A 66 3.10 -9.72 -1.89
N LEU A 67 4.17 -10.30 -1.31
CA LEU A 67 4.85 -9.72 -0.15
C LEU A 67 5.46 -8.36 -0.48
N PHE A 68 6.16 -8.24 -1.61
CA PHE A 68 6.73 -6.98 -2.07
C PHE A 68 5.65 -5.90 -2.27
N MET A 69 4.56 -6.26 -2.92
CA MET A 69 3.38 -5.39 -3.07
C MET A 69 2.83 -4.95 -1.71
N PHE A 70 2.69 -5.87 -0.76
CA PHE A 70 2.23 -5.55 0.60
C PHE A 70 3.18 -4.58 1.31
N ILE A 71 4.50 -4.78 1.20
CA ILE A 71 5.51 -3.88 1.77
C ILE A 71 5.34 -2.46 1.20
N VAL A 72 5.14 -2.33 -0.11
CA VAL A 72 4.92 -1.01 -0.74
C VAL A 72 3.66 -0.34 -0.20
N VAL A 73 2.56 -1.07 -0.02
CA VAL A 73 1.34 -0.53 0.60
C VAL A 73 1.58 -0.10 2.04
N PHE A 74 2.25 -0.95 2.82
CA PHE A 74 2.56 -0.68 4.22
C PHE A 74 3.45 0.55 4.38
N LEU A 75 4.46 0.71 3.52
CA LEU A 75 5.32 1.89 3.49
C LEU A 75 4.57 3.14 3.01
N GLY A 76 3.68 3.02 2.03
CA GLY A 76 2.84 4.12 1.57
C GLY A 76 1.92 4.65 2.67
N LEU A 77 1.27 3.75 3.43
CA LEU A 77 0.50 4.14 4.61
C LEU A 77 1.39 4.72 5.71
N GLY A 78 2.53 4.08 6.00
CA GLY A 78 3.48 4.57 7.00
C GLY A 78 3.97 5.99 6.69
N TRP A 79 4.20 6.31 5.41
CA TRP A 79 4.54 7.65 4.96
C TRP A 79 3.42 8.65 5.24
N VAL A 80 2.16 8.32 4.94
CA VAL A 80 1.01 9.19 5.23
C VAL A 80 0.83 9.40 6.73
N LEU A 81 0.95 8.34 7.54
CA LEU A 81 0.88 8.44 9.00
C LEU A 81 2.01 9.30 9.59
N THR A 82 3.23 9.15 9.06
CA THR A 82 4.37 9.99 9.47
C THR A 82 4.13 11.46 9.12
N LYS A 83 3.53 11.72 7.94
CA LYS A 83 3.11 13.08 7.56
C LYS A 83 2.03 13.63 8.48
N ALA A 84 1.02 12.83 8.81
CA ALA A 84 -0.04 13.23 9.72
C ALA A 84 0.51 13.60 11.11
N HIS A 85 1.41 12.78 11.64
CA HIS A 85 1.94 12.99 12.98
C HIS A 85 2.90 14.18 13.10
N HIS A 86 3.77 14.41 12.09
CA HIS A 86 4.83 15.43 12.18
C HIS A 86 4.56 16.73 11.41
N PHE A 87 3.70 16.71 10.40
CA PHE A 87 3.51 17.83 9.46
C PHE A 87 2.08 18.37 9.47
N HIS A 88 1.37 18.23 10.60
CA HIS A 88 0.02 18.74 10.74
C HIS A 88 -0.01 20.25 10.98
N ASP A 89 -0.79 20.99 10.18
CA ASP A 89 -0.95 22.45 10.25
C ASP A 89 -1.33 22.96 11.65
N THR A 90 -2.00 22.15 12.47
CA THR A 90 -2.40 22.53 13.84
C THR A 90 -1.29 22.43 14.88
N HIS A 91 -0.22 21.66 14.61
CA HIS A 91 0.86 21.40 15.57
C HIS A 91 2.25 21.82 15.08
N ILE A 92 2.38 22.28 13.83
CA ILE A 92 3.66 22.78 13.34
C ILE A 92 4.02 24.08 14.08
N SER A 93 5.15 24.05 14.80
CA SER A 93 5.70 25.25 15.43
C SER A 93 6.06 26.32 14.39
N PRO A 94 5.85 27.63 14.68
CA PRO A 94 6.16 28.72 13.73
C PRO A 94 7.62 28.71 13.25
N GLY A 95 8.56 28.26 14.09
CA GLY A 95 9.96 28.10 13.72
C GLY A 95 10.20 27.03 12.64
N PHE A 96 9.44 25.93 12.69
CA PHE A 96 9.55 24.86 11.70
C PHE A 96 8.91 25.22 10.35
N VAL A 97 7.83 26.02 10.35
CA VAL A 97 7.27 26.62 9.11
C VAL A 97 8.31 27.50 8.43
N LEU A 98 8.98 28.37 9.18
CA LEU A 98 10.03 29.25 8.66
C LEU A 98 11.21 28.45 8.10
N GLN A 99 11.53 27.32 8.72
CA GLN A 99 12.59 26.41 8.25
C GLN A 99 12.18 25.67 6.96
N LEU A 100 10.95 25.13 6.88
CA LEU A 100 10.41 24.54 5.65
C LEU A 100 10.35 25.56 4.50
N LEU A 101 9.96 26.80 4.81
CA LEU A 101 9.94 27.90 3.85
C LEU A 101 11.34 28.20 3.33
N SER A 102 12.36 28.21 4.22
CA SER A 102 13.75 28.40 3.82
C SER A 102 14.30 27.28 2.92
N TRP A 103 13.72 26.09 3.01
CA TRP A 103 14.06 24.92 2.18
C TRP A 103 13.17 24.77 0.95
N ASN A 104 12.23 25.69 0.72
CA ASN A 104 11.25 25.62 -0.36
C ASN A 104 10.39 24.32 -0.32
N LEU A 105 10.15 23.80 0.88
CA LEU A 105 9.41 22.56 1.15
C LEU A 105 7.98 22.81 1.65
N THR A 106 7.42 24.00 1.40
CA THR A 106 6.05 24.35 1.83
C THR A 106 4.98 23.40 1.30
N ASN A 107 5.20 22.74 0.15
CA ASN A 107 4.31 21.71 -0.40
C ASN A 107 4.22 20.43 0.45
N VAL A 108 5.09 20.26 1.46
CA VAL A 108 5.05 19.13 2.41
C VAL A 108 3.98 19.35 3.48
N ILE A 109 3.62 20.61 3.73
CA ILE A 109 2.55 21.00 4.65
C ILE A 109 1.23 20.62 3.99
N SER A 110 0.55 19.63 4.55
CA SER A 110 -0.70 19.09 4.01
C SER A 110 -1.84 19.39 4.98
N SER A 111 -2.97 19.83 4.43
CA SER A 111 -4.16 20.08 5.25
C SER A 111 -4.65 18.77 5.87
N THR A 112 -5.19 18.84 7.10
CA THR A 112 -5.78 17.70 7.82
C THR A 112 -6.70 16.86 6.94
N HIS A 113 -7.55 17.54 6.17
CA HIS A 113 -8.51 16.88 5.28
C HIS A 113 -7.80 16.04 4.20
N GLU A 114 -6.74 16.53 3.57
CA GLU A 114 -5.99 15.79 2.53
C GLU A 114 -5.25 14.58 3.11
N LEU A 115 -4.65 14.72 4.29
CA LEU A 115 -3.99 13.62 5.00
C LEU A 115 -4.98 12.51 5.36
N PHE A 116 -6.18 12.86 5.82
CA PHE A 116 -7.23 11.89 6.10
C PHE A 116 -7.70 11.14 4.84
N HIS A 117 -7.92 11.84 3.72
CA HIS A 117 -8.31 11.17 2.46
C HIS A 117 -7.22 10.21 1.97
N GLN A 118 -5.96 10.64 1.97
CA GLN A 118 -4.83 9.78 1.60
C GLN A 118 -4.71 8.59 2.57
N GLY A 119 -4.87 8.82 3.87
CA GLY A 119 -4.81 7.79 4.90
C GLY A 119 -5.87 6.71 4.69
N VAL A 120 -7.12 7.11 4.45
CA VAL A 120 -8.23 6.20 4.16
C VAL A 120 -7.98 5.39 2.89
N VAL A 121 -7.45 6.02 1.83
CA VAL A 121 -7.12 5.33 0.57
C VAL A 121 -6.04 4.27 0.78
N TRP A 122 -4.90 4.62 1.39
CA TRP A 122 -3.81 3.67 1.64
C TRP A 122 -4.23 2.57 2.63
N PHE A 123 -5.00 2.90 3.65
CA PHE A 123 -5.56 1.94 4.59
C PHE A 123 -6.50 0.95 3.93
N SER A 124 -7.36 1.43 3.01
CA SER A 124 -8.24 0.58 2.21
C SER A 124 -7.44 -0.40 1.34
N TYR A 125 -6.37 0.07 0.70
CA TYR A 125 -5.46 -0.80 -0.06
C TYR A 125 -4.71 -1.80 0.81
N LEU A 126 -4.33 -1.44 2.04
CA LEU A 126 -3.66 -2.35 2.97
C LEU A 126 -4.54 -3.56 3.30
N TRP A 127 -5.81 -3.31 3.64
CA TRP A 127 -6.75 -4.37 3.91
C TRP A 127 -7.14 -5.14 2.64
N LEU A 128 -7.35 -4.46 1.51
CA LEU A 128 -7.64 -5.12 0.23
C LEU A 128 -6.52 -6.09 -0.18
N THR A 129 -5.26 -5.66 -0.08
CA THR A 129 -4.11 -6.51 -0.43
C THR A 129 -3.96 -7.67 0.54
N THR A 130 -4.19 -7.47 1.84
CA THR A 130 -4.18 -8.55 2.84
C THR A 130 -5.26 -9.59 2.56
N LEU A 131 -6.48 -9.16 2.22
CA LEU A 131 -7.57 -10.06 1.85
C LEU A 131 -7.26 -10.82 0.55
N LEU A 132 -6.68 -10.16 -0.46
CA LEU A 132 -6.23 -10.81 -1.70
C LEU A 132 -5.15 -11.86 -1.45
N ILE A 133 -4.18 -11.57 -0.56
CA ILE A 133 -3.16 -12.53 -0.15
C ILE A 133 -3.83 -13.72 0.56
N GLY A 134 -4.79 -13.47 1.45
CA GLY A 134 -5.58 -14.52 2.10
C GLY A 134 -6.32 -15.41 1.10
N PHE A 135 -6.96 -14.80 0.09
CA PHE A 135 -7.60 -15.52 -1.00
C PHE A 135 -6.60 -16.40 -1.76
N HIS A 136 -5.40 -15.89 -2.07
CA HIS A 136 -4.36 -16.68 -2.72
C HIS A 136 -3.88 -17.87 -1.87
N VAL A 137 -3.84 -17.74 -0.54
CA VAL A 137 -3.53 -18.87 0.35
C VAL A 137 -4.62 -19.93 0.28
N VAL A 138 -5.90 -19.54 0.28
CA VAL A 138 -7.03 -20.49 0.17
C VAL A 138 -7.00 -21.24 -1.16
N VAL A 139 -6.62 -20.57 -2.26
CA VAL A 139 -6.46 -21.18 -3.59
C VAL A 139 -5.16 -22.00 -3.71
N GLY A 140 -4.25 -21.90 -2.73
CA GLY A 140 -2.97 -22.62 -2.74
C GLY A 140 -1.90 -22.02 -3.64
N SER A 141 -2.04 -20.75 -4.04
CA SER A 141 -1.09 -20.04 -4.92
C SER A 141 -0.08 -19.16 -4.15
N THR A 142 -0.20 -19.06 -2.83
CA THR A 142 0.70 -18.29 -1.95
C THR A 142 0.99 -19.05 -0.65
N PHE A 143 2.17 -18.87 -0.07
CA PHE A 143 2.51 -19.44 1.24
C PHE A 143 1.72 -18.80 2.39
N LEU A 144 1.29 -19.63 3.35
CA LEU A 144 0.55 -19.18 4.53
C LEU A 144 1.30 -18.13 5.36
N TRP A 145 2.62 -18.25 5.50
CA TRP A 145 3.42 -17.31 6.29
C TRP A 145 3.38 -15.88 5.72
N VAL A 146 3.24 -15.71 4.40
CA VAL A 146 3.11 -14.39 3.77
C VAL A 146 1.81 -13.72 4.20
N PHE A 147 0.72 -14.50 4.25
CA PHE A 147 -0.57 -14.00 4.76
C PHE A 147 -0.48 -13.62 6.23
N VAL A 148 0.18 -14.43 7.07
CA VAL A 148 0.36 -14.13 8.49
C VAL A 148 1.12 -12.82 8.69
N VAL A 149 2.21 -12.61 7.93
CA VAL A 149 2.97 -11.34 7.96
C VAL A 149 2.09 -10.16 7.53
N ALA A 150 1.34 -10.30 6.44
CA ALA A 150 0.45 -9.25 5.95
C ALA A 150 -0.67 -8.91 6.95
N LEU A 151 -1.23 -9.92 7.60
CA LEU A 151 -2.28 -9.76 8.60
C LEU A 151 -1.76 -9.06 9.86
N ILE A 152 -0.63 -9.50 10.40
CA ILE A 152 0.00 -8.86 11.58
C ILE A 152 0.36 -7.41 11.26
N GLY A 153 0.96 -7.16 10.09
CA GLY A 153 1.28 -5.80 9.65
C GLY A 153 0.04 -4.91 9.53
N SER A 154 -1.06 -5.43 8.97
CA SER A 154 -2.31 -4.68 8.82
C SER A 154 -2.99 -4.36 10.15
N LEU A 155 -2.99 -5.31 11.09
CA LEU A 155 -3.49 -5.08 12.44
C LEU A 155 -2.65 -4.05 13.17
N PHE A 156 -1.33 -4.11 13.05
CA PHE A 156 -0.43 -3.13 13.63
C PHE A 156 -0.65 -1.72 13.07
N ALA A 157 -0.79 -1.59 11.75
CA ALA A 157 -1.10 -0.30 11.12
C ALA A 157 -2.47 0.24 11.53
N THR A 158 -3.46 -0.64 11.70
CA THR A 158 -4.80 -0.29 12.21
C THR A 158 -4.70 0.27 13.63
N TRP A 159 -3.93 -0.38 14.50
CA TRP A 159 -3.72 0.10 15.86
C TRP A 159 -3.05 1.49 15.89
N ILE A 160 -2.04 1.73 15.06
CA ILE A 160 -1.41 3.06 14.94
C ILE A 160 -2.43 4.10 14.48
N LEU A 161 -3.18 3.81 13.42
CA LEU A 161 -4.14 4.76 12.86
C LEU A 161 -5.25 5.12 13.86
N ILE A 162 -5.80 4.12 14.57
CA ILE A 162 -6.80 4.38 15.63
C ILE A 162 -6.20 5.24 16.74
N SER A 163 -4.98 4.92 17.19
CA SER A 163 -4.31 5.67 18.26
C SER A 163 -4.04 7.13 17.88
N ASP A 164 -3.75 7.39 16.59
CA ASP A 164 -3.54 8.75 16.08
C ASP A 164 -4.85 9.53 16.02
N VAL A 165 -5.92 8.93 15.51
CA VAL A 165 -7.26 9.53 15.46
C VAL A 165 -7.80 9.83 16.86
N GLU A 166 -7.62 8.93 17.82
CA GLU A 166 -8.07 9.14 19.21
C GLU A 166 -7.39 10.37 19.83
N ARG A 167 -6.09 10.57 19.58
CA ARG A 167 -5.36 11.74 20.09
C ARG A 167 -5.93 13.05 19.55
N GLU A 168 -6.27 13.10 18.27
CA GLU A 168 -6.81 14.31 17.64
C GLU A 168 -8.22 14.67 18.12
N VAL A 169 -9.06 13.68 18.43
CA VAL A 169 -10.45 13.91 18.88
C VAL A 169 -10.50 14.40 20.34
N THR A 170 -9.50 14.06 21.16
CA THR A 170 -9.45 14.45 22.57
C THR A 170 -8.86 15.84 22.86
N VAL A 171 -8.29 16.52 21.87
CA VAL A 171 -7.76 17.90 21.96
C VAL A 171 -8.84 18.90 21.59
#